data_AF-A0A6A5RDA3-F1
#
_entry.id   AF-A0A6A5RDA3-F1
#
_cell.length_a   1.000
_cell.length_b   1.000
_cell.length_c   1.000
_cell.angle_alpha   90.00
_cell.angle_beta   90.00
_cell.angle_gamma   90.00
#
_symmetry.space_group_name_H-M   'P 1'
#
loop_
_entity.id
_entity.type
_entity.pdbx_description
1 polymer ?
#
loop_
_entity_poly.entity_id
_entity_poly.type
_entity_poly.pdbx_seq_one_letter_code
_entity_poly.pdbx_strand_id
1 'polypeptide(L)'
;MDHDLAPDTVILSAIFPNAQPVKVTILAQTIDTCTFRAQFETNDWPMDLLVHAEVFDDEPILEVVTAICSTANHQFPGLVPEMYKCDKAMTADGRDFEYTVSRFLTGTVTLESVWPSLKPEQKESLVDAVVVTVKQVHQMRRTDPVVKELLAGTPFIHSEGSVCIGSPRCGYSKDLREFLRHLVERNRLRRSAACDIVETADGVLIRSSLPEVGQLLKNEDINSLDDDIVLSYNDIKPHSISVHATTLTDGSTAYELVGIIHSNQAGFFPFAFEAAQEDLLGNENLFLDWYVLFKQKTRDMIPAGGASERLITAVQIITKSKCIQQKTSVMAEFRRIW
;
A
#
# COMPACT_ATOMS: atom_id res chain seq x y z
N MET A 1 30.89 0.67 7.03
CA MET A 1 30.08 1.84 6.63
C MET A 1 28.97 1.23 5.81
N ASP A 2 27.74 1.33 6.28
CA ASP A 2 26.63 0.75 5.52
C ASP A 2 26.36 1.64 4.32
N HIS A 3 26.51 1.06 3.14
CA HIS A 3 26.25 1.73 1.87
C HIS A 3 24.80 1.47 1.45
N ASP A 4 24.19 2.49 0.86
CA ASP A 4 22.85 2.37 0.29
C ASP A 4 22.75 1.19 -0.68
N LEU A 5 21.62 0.49 -0.67
CA LEU A 5 21.35 -0.59 -1.61
C LEU A 5 21.28 0.02 -3.03
N ALA A 6 22.20 -0.35 -3.91
CA ALA A 6 22.36 0.25 -5.24
C ALA A 6 22.55 -0.82 -6.30
N PRO A 7 22.05 -0.64 -7.54
CA PRO A 7 22.32 -1.57 -8.62
C PRO A 7 23.83 -1.58 -8.95
N ASP A 8 24.49 -2.68 -8.62
CA ASP A 8 25.88 -2.97 -8.99
C ASP A 8 25.96 -4.16 -9.96
N THR A 9 27.17 -4.51 -10.41
CA THR A 9 27.36 -5.62 -11.36
C THR A 9 26.87 -6.96 -10.80
N VAL A 10 26.96 -7.20 -9.48
CA VAL A 10 26.53 -8.45 -8.84
C VAL A 10 25.01 -8.52 -8.84
N ILE A 11 24.33 -7.45 -8.39
CA ILE A 11 22.88 -7.34 -8.38
C ILE A 11 22.32 -7.45 -9.80
N LEU A 12 22.87 -6.69 -10.75
CA LEU A 12 22.38 -6.72 -12.13
C LEU A 12 22.58 -8.09 -12.78
N SER A 13 23.67 -8.80 -12.50
CA SER A 13 23.90 -10.16 -13.03
C SER A 13 22.99 -11.20 -12.39
N ALA A 14 22.60 -11.00 -11.12
CA ALA A 14 21.65 -11.87 -10.44
C ALA A 14 20.22 -11.70 -10.98
N ILE A 15 19.82 -10.44 -11.24
CA ILE A 15 18.49 -10.12 -11.76
C ILE A 15 18.38 -10.46 -13.25
N PHE A 16 19.41 -10.14 -14.03
CA PHE A 16 19.46 -10.29 -15.48
C PHE A 16 20.65 -11.15 -15.92
N PRO A 17 20.63 -12.48 -15.68
CA PRO A 17 21.79 -13.35 -15.94
C PRO A 17 22.14 -13.47 -17.43
N ASN A 18 21.16 -13.26 -18.32
CA ASN A 18 21.30 -13.46 -19.76
C ASN A 18 21.31 -12.14 -20.56
N ALA A 19 21.21 -10.98 -19.91
CA ALA A 19 21.16 -9.68 -20.58
C ALA A 19 21.71 -8.58 -19.67
N GLN A 20 22.40 -7.60 -20.22
CA GLN A 20 22.81 -6.42 -19.46
C GLN A 20 21.98 -5.20 -19.89
N PRO A 21 21.43 -4.44 -18.93
CA PRO A 21 20.75 -3.20 -19.27
C PRO A 21 21.77 -2.20 -19.82
N VAL A 22 21.41 -1.52 -20.90
CA VAL A 22 22.23 -0.47 -21.51
C VAL A 22 22.25 0.80 -20.66
N LYS A 23 21.22 0.98 -19.84
CA LYS A 23 21.09 2.09 -18.92
C LYS A 23 20.29 1.67 -17.69
N VAL A 24 20.78 2.08 -16.54
CA VAL A 24 20.12 1.95 -15.25
C VAL A 24 19.87 3.35 -14.69
N THR A 25 18.66 3.61 -14.20
CA THR A 25 18.29 4.89 -13.58
C THR A 25 17.64 4.63 -12.24
N ILE A 26 18.31 5.05 -11.16
CA ILE A 26 17.78 4.94 -9.80
C ILE A 26 16.62 5.93 -9.66
N LEU A 27 15.47 5.44 -9.20
CA LEU A 27 14.26 6.23 -8.96
C LEU A 27 14.09 6.55 -7.48
N ALA A 28 14.39 5.58 -6.61
CA ALA A 28 14.40 5.74 -5.15
C ALA A 28 15.45 4.81 -4.53
N GLN A 29 16.06 5.25 -3.43
CA GLN A 29 17.14 4.49 -2.79
C GLN A 29 17.23 4.83 -1.30
N THR A 30 17.43 3.79 -0.50
CA THR A 30 17.79 3.86 0.93
C THR A 30 18.85 2.79 1.23
N ILE A 31 19.23 2.68 2.50
CA ILE A 31 20.08 1.59 3.00
C ILE A 31 19.47 0.20 2.77
N ASP A 32 18.15 0.09 2.84
CA ASP A 32 17.42 -1.18 2.81
C ASP A 32 16.66 -1.41 1.50
N THR A 33 16.40 -0.37 0.71
CA THR A 33 15.55 -0.49 -0.50
C THR A 33 16.15 0.24 -1.69
N CYS A 34 15.90 -0.29 -2.89
CA CYS A 34 16.29 0.35 -4.13
C CYS A 34 15.23 0.11 -5.20
N THR A 35 14.71 1.18 -5.79
CA THR A 35 13.85 1.12 -6.97
C THR A 35 14.57 1.75 -8.14
N PHE A 36 14.75 1.01 -9.24
CA PHE A 36 15.42 1.51 -10.44
C PHE A 36 14.79 1.01 -11.73
N ARG A 37 14.92 1.82 -12.78
CA ARG A 37 14.58 1.47 -14.16
C ARG A 37 15.77 0.82 -14.83
N ALA A 38 15.57 -0.32 -15.48
CA ALA A 38 16.53 -1.00 -16.34
C ALA A 38 16.06 -0.92 -17.80
N GLN A 39 16.89 -0.36 -18.68
CA GLN A 39 16.59 -0.19 -20.10
C GLN A 39 17.44 -1.16 -20.93
N PHE A 40 16.84 -1.80 -21.94
CA PHE A 40 17.51 -2.77 -22.81
C PHE A 40 17.41 -2.32 -24.28
N GLU A 41 18.44 -2.63 -25.08
CA GLU A 41 18.45 -2.39 -26.53
C GLU A 41 18.04 -3.65 -27.34
N THR A 42 18.04 -4.82 -26.70
CA THR A 42 17.82 -6.11 -27.39
C THR A 42 16.36 -6.54 -27.37
N ASN A 43 15.98 -7.40 -28.34
CA ASN A 43 14.64 -7.96 -28.45
C ASN A 43 14.24 -8.88 -27.28
N ASP A 44 15.19 -9.33 -26.44
CA ASP A 44 14.90 -10.23 -25.31
C ASP A 44 13.99 -9.56 -24.29
N TRP A 45 14.09 -8.23 -24.17
CA TRP A 45 13.21 -7.39 -23.39
C TRP A 45 12.77 -6.20 -24.25
N PRO A 46 11.63 -6.30 -24.97
CA PRO A 46 11.18 -5.24 -25.88
C PRO A 46 10.69 -3.98 -25.13
N MET A 47 10.93 -3.90 -23.83
CA MET A 47 10.45 -2.83 -22.95
C MET A 47 11.40 -2.63 -21.78
N ASP A 48 11.31 -1.43 -21.22
CA ASP A 48 11.96 -1.09 -19.97
C ASP A 48 11.33 -1.85 -18.80
N LEU A 49 12.18 -2.19 -17.83
CA LEU A 49 11.79 -2.90 -16.62
C LEU A 49 11.96 -2.01 -15.41
N LEU A 50 11.06 -2.17 -14.45
CA LEU A 50 11.16 -1.61 -13.12
C LEU A 50 11.64 -2.71 -12.18
N VAL A 51 12.69 -2.43 -11.44
CA VAL A 51 13.18 -3.30 -10.37
C VAL A 51 12.92 -2.62 -9.06
N HIS A 52 12.32 -3.34 -8.12
CA HIS A 52 12.28 -2.95 -6.72
C HIS A 52 12.98 -4.04 -5.90
N ALA A 53 14.03 -3.66 -5.18
CA ALA A 53 14.82 -4.53 -4.33
C ALA A 53 14.74 -4.06 -2.87
N GLU A 54 14.72 -5.02 -1.94
CA GLU A 54 14.69 -4.79 -0.50
C GLU A 54 15.58 -5.81 0.21
N VAL A 55 16.33 -5.38 1.22
CA VAL A 55 17.10 -6.27 2.10
C VAL A 55 16.14 -7.28 2.74
N PHE A 56 16.48 -8.56 2.65
CA PHE A 56 15.61 -9.64 3.11
C PHE A 56 15.80 -9.85 4.62
N ASP A 57 14.71 -9.73 5.39
CA ASP A 57 14.68 -9.89 6.86
C ASP A 57 13.72 -11.02 7.26
N ASP A 58 13.98 -12.22 6.74
CA ASP A 58 13.25 -13.49 6.98
C ASP A 58 11.76 -13.56 6.55
N GLU A 59 11.10 -12.42 6.28
CA GLU A 59 9.73 -12.36 5.78
C GLU A 59 9.69 -12.15 4.25
N PRO A 60 8.93 -12.97 3.49
CA PRO A 60 8.84 -12.90 2.03
C PRO A 60 7.88 -11.78 1.59
N ILE A 61 8.24 -10.53 1.90
CA ILE A 61 7.38 -9.36 1.67
C ILE A 61 7.09 -9.20 0.17
N LEU A 62 8.12 -9.25 -0.67
CA LEU A 62 7.97 -8.94 -2.09
C LEU A 62 7.37 -10.10 -2.88
N GLU A 63 7.60 -11.35 -2.48
CA GLU A 63 6.89 -12.51 -3.04
C GLU A 63 5.38 -12.32 -2.92
N VAL A 64 4.93 -11.88 -1.75
CA VAL A 64 3.51 -11.67 -1.48
C VAL A 64 2.96 -10.45 -2.23
N VAL A 65 3.69 -9.33 -2.24
CA VAL A 65 3.32 -8.16 -3.05
C VAL A 65 3.19 -8.55 -4.54
N THR A 66 4.10 -9.39 -5.03
CA THR A 66 4.09 -9.90 -6.41
C THR A 66 2.83 -10.74 -6.68
N ALA A 67 2.44 -11.60 -5.76
CA ALA A 67 1.23 -12.40 -5.88
C ALA A 67 -0.03 -11.53 -5.91
N ILE A 68 -0.13 -10.52 -5.04
CA ILE A 68 -1.24 -9.56 -5.04
C ILE A 68 -1.31 -8.81 -6.37
N CYS A 69 -0.17 -8.27 -6.85
CA CYS A 69 -0.11 -7.57 -8.12
C CYS A 69 -0.48 -8.44 -9.30
N SER A 70 0.00 -9.67 -9.33
CA SER A 70 -0.33 -10.64 -10.38
C SER A 70 -1.83 -10.96 -10.36
N THR A 71 -2.43 -11.07 -9.17
CA THR A 71 -3.87 -11.26 -9.00
C THR A 71 -4.66 -10.07 -9.53
N ALA A 72 -4.25 -8.85 -9.17
CA ALA A 72 -4.89 -7.62 -9.65
C ALA A 72 -4.74 -7.43 -11.17
N ASN A 73 -3.55 -7.71 -11.72
CA ASN A 73 -3.28 -7.63 -13.16
C ASN A 73 -4.09 -8.68 -13.93
N HIS A 74 -4.22 -9.89 -13.40
CA HIS A 74 -5.01 -10.95 -14.01
C HIS A 74 -6.48 -10.54 -14.16
N GLN A 75 -7.06 -9.94 -13.11
CA GLN A 75 -8.44 -9.50 -13.12
C GLN A 75 -8.64 -8.19 -13.91
N PHE A 76 -7.66 -7.28 -13.85
CA PHE A 76 -7.69 -5.96 -14.48
C PHE A 76 -6.40 -5.70 -15.27
N PRO A 77 -6.26 -6.31 -16.46
CA PRO A 77 -5.04 -6.16 -17.27
C PRO A 77 -4.74 -4.69 -17.59
N GLY A 78 -3.50 -4.28 -17.35
CA GLY A 78 -3.02 -2.93 -17.62
C GLY A 78 -3.24 -1.93 -16.48
N LEU A 79 -4.06 -2.24 -15.48
CA LEU A 79 -4.29 -1.34 -14.36
C LEU A 79 -3.10 -1.25 -13.39
N VAL A 80 -2.47 -2.40 -13.13
CA VAL A 80 -1.20 -2.48 -12.41
C VAL A 80 -0.12 -2.98 -13.35
N PRO A 81 1.15 -2.60 -13.14
CA PRO A 81 2.26 -3.17 -13.87
C PRO A 81 2.24 -4.70 -13.83
N GLU A 82 2.49 -5.31 -14.99
CA GLU A 82 2.70 -6.74 -15.10
C GLU A 82 3.95 -7.15 -14.34
N MET A 83 3.85 -8.19 -13.52
CA MET A 83 4.96 -8.73 -12.74
C MET A 83 5.62 -9.88 -13.52
N TYR A 84 6.94 -9.82 -13.69
CA TYR A 84 7.70 -10.83 -14.43
C TYR A 84 8.47 -11.78 -13.53
N LYS A 85 9.00 -11.27 -12.42
CA LYS A 85 9.87 -12.05 -11.53
C LYS A 85 9.80 -11.54 -10.11
N CYS A 86 9.86 -12.46 -9.15
CA CYS A 86 10.23 -12.19 -7.77
C CYS A 86 11.23 -13.27 -7.34
N ASP A 87 12.36 -12.87 -6.77
CA ASP A 87 13.45 -13.79 -6.45
C ASP A 87 14.39 -13.18 -5.41
N LYS A 88 15.35 -13.97 -4.92
CA LYS A 88 16.33 -13.57 -3.92
C LYS A 88 17.74 -13.62 -4.50
N ALA A 89 18.60 -12.77 -4.00
CA ALA A 89 20.01 -12.76 -4.35
C ALA A 89 20.83 -12.21 -3.18
N MET A 90 22.15 -12.24 -3.35
CA MET A 90 23.09 -11.70 -2.37
C MET A 90 23.87 -10.55 -3.01
N THR A 91 24.00 -9.44 -2.30
CA THR A 91 24.81 -8.29 -2.71
C THR A 91 26.31 -8.61 -2.64
N ALA A 92 27.14 -7.75 -3.23
CA ALA A 92 28.60 -7.89 -3.14
C ALA A 92 29.15 -7.83 -1.71
N ASP A 93 28.44 -7.14 -0.80
CA ASP A 93 28.78 -7.04 0.62
C ASP A 93 28.18 -8.16 1.50
N GLY A 94 27.51 -9.15 0.89
CA GLY A 94 27.03 -10.35 1.57
C GLY A 94 25.66 -10.21 2.26
N ARG A 95 24.87 -9.18 1.91
CA ARG A 95 23.49 -9.03 2.38
C ARG A 95 22.55 -9.79 1.45
N ASP A 96 21.63 -10.54 2.03
CA ASP A 96 20.52 -11.12 1.28
C ASP A 96 19.50 -10.02 0.94
N PHE A 97 19.01 -10.04 -0.28
CA PHE A 97 17.94 -9.15 -0.72
C PHE A 97 16.92 -9.90 -1.58
N GLU A 98 15.67 -9.48 -1.48
CA GLU A 98 14.59 -9.89 -2.36
C GLU A 98 14.38 -8.80 -3.41
N TYR A 99 13.98 -9.18 -4.62
CA TYR A 99 13.65 -8.21 -5.65
C TYR A 99 12.46 -8.65 -6.49
N THR A 100 11.73 -7.66 -6.99
CA THR A 100 10.72 -7.82 -8.03
C THR A 100 11.15 -7.16 -9.32
N VAL A 101 10.75 -7.76 -10.42
CA VAL A 101 10.87 -7.19 -11.77
C VAL A 101 9.47 -7.06 -12.34
N SER A 102 9.11 -5.85 -12.73
CA SER A 102 7.82 -5.55 -13.33
C SER A 102 7.97 -4.66 -14.56
N ARG A 103 6.89 -4.53 -15.33
CA ARG A 103 6.85 -3.65 -16.48
C ARG A 103 7.02 -2.20 -16.07
N PHE A 104 8.01 -1.51 -16.65
CA PHE A 104 8.05 -0.05 -16.55
C PHE A 104 7.04 0.56 -17.51
N LEU A 105 6.21 1.48 -17.01
CA LEU A 105 5.22 2.19 -17.82
C LEU A 105 5.90 3.33 -18.60
N THR A 106 6.56 3.01 -19.70
CA THR A 106 7.28 4.00 -20.53
C THR A 106 6.36 5.11 -21.04
N GLY A 107 6.87 6.35 -21.05
CA GLY A 107 6.11 7.51 -21.49
C GLY A 107 5.11 8.03 -20.45
N THR A 108 5.21 7.57 -19.21
CA THR A 108 4.38 8.04 -18.11
C THR A 108 5.18 8.86 -17.09
N VAL A 109 4.46 9.62 -16.28
CA VAL A 109 4.98 10.35 -15.11
C VAL A 109 4.07 10.07 -13.92
N THR A 110 4.55 10.30 -12.70
CA THR A 110 3.68 10.22 -11.52
C THR A 110 2.70 11.38 -11.53
N LEU A 111 1.48 11.15 -11.06
CA LEU A 111 0.49 12.21 -10.90
C LEU A 111 1.02 13.31 -9.99
N GLU A 112 1.79 12.93 -8.96
CA GLU A 112 2.47 13.87 -8.05
C GLU A 112 3.30 14.93 -8.79
N SER A 113 4.05 14.52 -9.82
CA SER A 113 4.94 15.43 -10.55
C SER A 113 4.20 16.49 -11.37
N VAL A 114 2.96 16.22 -11.76
CA VAL A 114 2.18 17.12 -12.64
C VAL A 114 1.01 17.78 -11.92
N TRP A 115 0.57 17.25 -10.78
CA TRP A 115 -0.60 17.71 -10.01
C TRP A 115 -0.64 19.23 -9.78
N PRO A 116 0.45 19.91 -9.38
CA PRO A 116 0.44 21.36 -9.17
C PRO A 116 0.10 22.18 -10.43
N SER A 117 0.37 21.63 -11.62
CA SER A 117 0.18 22.31 -12.91
C SER A 117 -1.19 22.06 -13.54
N LEU A 118 -1.96 21.11 -13.00
CA LEU A 118 -3.26 20.73 -13.55
C LEU A 118 -4.32 21.78 -13.27
N LYS A 119 -5.17 22.03 -14.28
CA LYS A 119 -6.40 22.82 -14.10
C LYS A 119 -7.41 22.07 -13.24
N PRO A 120 -8.34 22.78 -12.55
CA PRO A 120 -9.36 22.13 -11.71
C PRO A 120 -10.14 21.02 -12.43
N GLU A 121 -10.51 21.23 -13.68
CA GLU A 121 -11.29 20.25 -14.47
C GLU A 121 -10.48 18.99 -14.77
N GLN A 122 -9.16 19.14 -14.98
CA GLN A 122 -8.26 18.00 -15.19
C GLN A 122 -8.06 17.21 -13.88
N LYS A 123 -7.94 17.91 -12.75
CA LYS A 123 -7.86 17.29 -11.42
C LYS A 123 -9.11 16.47 -11.13
N GLU A 124 -10.29 17.04 -11.37
CA GLU A 124 -11.58 16.33 -11.22
C GLU A 124 -11.66 15.09 -12.12
N SER A 125 -11.36 15.23 -13.41
CA SER A 125 -11.41 14.11 -14.34
C SER A 125 -10.44 12.98 -13.97
N LEU A 126 -9.24 13.30 -13.50
CA LEU A 126 -8.25 12.30 -13.09
C LEU A 126 -8.65 11.61 -11.78
N VAL A 127 -9.17 12.35 -10.80
CA VAL A 127 -9.70 11.72 -9.58
C VAL A 127 -10.87 10.82 -9.92
N ASP A 128 -11.77 11.23 -10.82
CA ASP A 128 -12.88 10.37 -11.27
C ASP A 128 -12.38 9.07 -11.90
N ALA A 129 -11.35 9.13 -12.75
CA ALA A 129 -10.73 7.95 -13.34
C ALA A 129 -10.08 7.03 -12.28
N VAL A 130 -9.42 7.62 -11.26
CA VAL A 130 -8.83 6.87 -10.14
C VAL A 130 -9.93 6.23 -9.28
N VAL A 131 -11.03 6.93 -9.00
CA VAL A 131 -12.14 6.36 -8.21
C VAL A 131 -12.81 5.21 -8.96
N VAL A 132 -13.02 5.33 -10.27
CA VAL A 132 -13.54 4.22 -11.09
C VAL A 132 -12.60 3.01 -10.99
N THR A 133 -11.31 3.25 -11.09
CA THR A 133 -10.26 2.24 -10.97
C THR A 133 -10.27 1.55 -9.59
N VAL A 134 -10.32 2.31 -8.50
CA VAL A 134 -10.36 1.75 -7.14
C VAL A 134 -11.65 0.93 -6.96
N LYS A 135 -12.79 1.42 -7.47
CA LYS A 135 -14.06 0.68 -7.48
C LYS A 135 -13.96 -0.65 -8.25
N GLN A 136 -13.19 -0.70 -9.34
CA GLN A 136 -12.94 -1.95 -10.06
C GLN A 136 -12.14 -2.91 -9.19
N VAL A 137 -11.03 -2.47 -8.59
CA VAL A 137 -10.20 -3.33 -7.75
C VAL A 137 -10.96 -3.87 -6.53
N HIS A 138 -11.84 -3.06 -5.95
CA HIS A 138 -12.69 -3.48 -4.83
C HIS A 138 -13.72 -4.57 -5.19
N GLN A 139 -13.88 -4.91 -6.47
CA GLN A 139 -14.68 -6.07 -6.85
C GLN A 139 -13.99 -7.39 -6.48
N MET A 140 -12.66 -7.37 -6.28
CA MET A 140 -11.91 -8.54 -5.82
C MET A 140 -12.12 -8.76 -4.33
N ARG A 141 -12.82 -9.84 -4.01
CA ARG A 141 -13.12 -10.25 -2.64
C ARG A 141 -12.20 -11.37 -2.22
N ARG A 142 -11.94 -11.42 -0.91
CA ARG A 142 -11.15 -12.47 -0.27
C ARG A 142 -11.80 -13.87 -0.39
N THR A 143 -13.09 -13.93 -0.73
CA THR A 143 -13.87 -15.15 -0.93
C THR A 143 -13.83 -15.67 -2.35
N ASP A 144 -13.30 -14.90 -3.32
CA ASP A 144 -13.29 -15.26 -4.72
C ASP A 144 -12.35 -16.46 -4.97
N PRO A 145 -12.80 -17.51 -5.69
CA PRO A 145 -11.97 -18.69 -5.94
C PRO A 145 -10.67 -18.37 -6.67
N VAL A 146 -10.71 -17.45 -7.64
CA VAL A 146 -9.53 -17.02 -8.43
C VAL A 146 -8.51 -16.33 -7.53
N VAL A 147 -8.96 -15.48 -6.60
CA VAL A 147 -8.06 -14.83 -5.62
C VAL A 147 -7.39 -15.88 -4.73
N LYS A 148 -8.14 -16.89 -4.27
CA LYS A 148 -7.57 -17.99 -3.46
C LYS A 148 -6.55 -18.81 -4.22
N GLU A 149 -6.81 -19.10 -5.49
CA GLU A 149 -5.90 -19.86 -6.36
C GLU A 149 -4.60 -19.09 -6.60
N LEU A 150 -4.69 -17.80 -6.93
CA LEU A 150 -3.53 -16.97 -7.26
C LEU A 150 -2.68 -16.61 -6.02
N LEU A 151 -3.28 -16.61 -4.83
CA LEU A 151 -2.56 -16.43 -3.56
C LEU A 151 -2.14 -17.76 -2.91
N ALA A 152 -2.45 -18.91 -3.52
CA ALA A 152 -2.09 -20.21 -2.97
C ALA A 152 -0.57 -20.34 -2.78
N GLY A 153 -0.16 -20.86 -1.61
CA GLY A 153 1.25 -20.99 -1.26
C GLY A 153 1.86 -19.75 -0.60
N THR A 154 1.14 -18.62 -0.56
CA THR A 154 1.57 -17.43 0.18
C THR A 154 1.06 -17.44 1.62
N PRO A 155 1.66 -16.66 2.53
CA PRO A 155 1.14 -16.44 3.89
C PRO A 155 -0.27 -15.82 3.96
N PHE A 156 -0.82 -15.33 2.85
CA PHE A 156 -2.21 -14.83 2.81
C PHE A 156 -3.26 -15.93 2.92
N ILE A 157 -2.92 -17.18 2.59
CA ILE A 157 -3.88 -18.28 2.73
C ILE A 157 -3.71 -18.90 4.12
N HIS A 158 -4.70 -18.67 4.98
CA HIS A 158 -4.77 -19.31 6.28
C HIS A 158 -4.90 -20.83 6.13
N SER A 159 -4.53 -21.59 7.18
CA SER A 159 -4.62 -23.07 7.21
C SER A 159 -6.01 -23.64 6.88
N GLU A 160 -7.06 -22.83 7.06
CA GLU A 160 -8.46 -23.16 6.74
C GLU A 160 -8.86 -22.84 5.28
N GLY A 161 -7.93 -22.30 4.47
CA GLY A 161 -8.15 -21.95 3.06
C GLY A 161 -8.87 -20.61 2.82
N SER A 162 -8.96 -19.76 3.85
CA SER A 162 -9.45 -18.39 3.75
C SER A 162 -8.30 -17.41 3.50
N VAL A 163 -8.58 -16.36 2.72
CA VAL A 163 -7.64 -15.25 2.53
C VAL A 163 -7.66 -14.37 3.79
N CYS A 164 -6.48 -14.16 4.35
CA CYS A 164 -6.24 -13.33 5.53
C CYS A 164 -6.56 -11.86 5.25
N ILE A 165 -6.97 -11.17 6.31
CA ILE A 165 -7.08 -9.71 6.39
C ILE A 165 -5.70 -9.16 6.73
N GLY A 166 -5.27 -8.11 6.03
CA GLY A 166 -3.97 -7.50 6.25
C GLY A 166 -3.15 -7.35 4.97
N SER A 167 -1.87 -7.08 5.16
CA SER A 167 -0.86 -6.90 4.10
C SER A 167 0.50 -7.39 4.59
N PRO A 168 1.49 -7.58 3.71
CA PRO A 168 2.83 -8.00 4.12
C PRO A 168 3.44 -7.12 5.21
N ARG A 169 3.14 -5.82 5.19
CA ARG A 169 3.63 -4.86 6.20
C ARG A 169 2.74 -4.75 7.44
N CYS A 170 1.53 -5.30 7.40
CA CYS A 170 0.54 -5.23 8.48
C CYS A 170 0.31 -6.57 9.19
N GLY A 171 0.90 -7.65 8.70
CA GLY A 171 0.66 -9.01 9.15
C GLY A 171 -0.62 -9.59 8.55
N TYR A 172 -0.87 -10.84 8.90
CA TYR A 172 -1.96 -11.65 8.35
C TYR A 172 -2.89 -12.09 9.48
N SER A 173 -4.17 -11.76 9.38
CA SER A 173 -5.19 -12.08 10.37
C SER A 173 -6.31 -12.88 9.75
N LYS A 174 -6.77 -13.94 10.40
CA LYS A 174 -7.85 -14.80 9.86
C LYS A 174 -9.22 -14.12 9.87
N ASP A 175 -9.43 -13.23 10.83
CA ASP A 175 -10.68 -12.53 11.06
C ASP A 175 -10.45 -11.09 11.57
N LEU A 176 -11.52 -10.28 11.52
CA LEU A 176 -11.42 -8.86 11.86
C LEU A 176 -11.06 -8.62 13.33
N ARG A 177 -11.38 -9.55 14.24
CA ARG A 177 -11.01 -9.39 15.66
C ARG A 177 -9.51 -9.55 15.84
N GLU A 178 -8.94 -10.58 15.22
CA GLU A 178 -7.50 -10.78 15.21
C GLU A 178 -6.77 -9.62 14.54
N PHE A 179 -7.31 -9.09 13.44
CA PHE A 179 -6.78 -7.88 12.81
C PHE A 179 -6.75 -6.68 13.75
N LEU A 180 -7.85 -6.41 14.47
CA LEU A 180 -7.90 -5.33 15.46
C LEU A 180 -6.93 -5.54 16.62
N ARG A 181 -6.74 -6.79 17.08
CA ARG A 181 -5.74 -7.13 18.10
C ARG A 181 -4.33 -6.83 17.62
N HIS A 182 -3.95 -7.33 16.43
CA HIS A 182 -2.65 -7.06 15.82
C HIS A 182 -2.42 -5.55 15.62
N LEU A 183 -3.45 -4.82 15.20
CA LEU A 183 -3.36 -3.36 15.02
C LEU A 183 -3.09 -2.64 16.34
N VAL A 184 -3.75 -3.03 17.43
CA VAL A 184 -3.47 -2.51 18.78
C VAL A 184 -2.05 -2.86 19.22
N GLU A 185 -1.64 -4.12 19.04
CA GLU A 185 -0.33 -4.62 19.43
C GLU A 185 0.82 -3.91 18.72
N ARG A 186 0.72 -3.74 17.40
CA ARG A 186 1.68 -2.99 16.58
C ARG A 186 1.79 -1.52 17.00
N ASN A 187 0.74 -0.97 17.59
CA ASN A 187 0.72 0.40 18.09
C ASN A 187 1.05 0.52 19.58
N ARG A 188 1.39 -0.57 20.28
CA ARG A 188 1.90 -0.51 21.66
C ARG A 188 3.27 0.17 21.71
N LEU A 189 3.47 1.00 22.73
CA LEU A 189 4.80 1.53 23.06
C LEU A 189 5.53 0.52 23.94
N ARG A 190 6.86 0.46 23.83
CA ARG A 190 7.71 -0.49 24.61
C ARG A 190 7.51 -0.45 26.13
N ARG A 191 6.97 0.66 26.68
CA ARG A 191 6.84 0.89 28.13
C ARG A 191 5.41 1.10 28.62
N SER A 192 4.44 1.28 27.73
CA SER A 192 3.03 1.49 28.08
C SER A 192 2.12 1.13 26.93
N ALA A 193 1.01 0.47 27.23
CA ALA A 193 -0.07 0.30 26.25
C ALA A 193 -0.73 1.67 26.01
N ALA A 194 -0.75 2.13 24.75
CA ALA A 194 -1.48 3.33 24.35
C ALA A 194 -2.99 3.04 24.21
N CYS A 195 -3.30 1.81 23.83
CA CYS A 195 -4.63 1.26 23.73
C CYS A 195 -4.62 -0.20 24.20
N ASP A 196 -5.78 -0.63 24.68
CA ASP A 196 -6.10 -2.01 24.96
C ASP A 196 -7.36 -2.42 24.20
N ILE A 197 -7.50 -3.72 24.01
CA ILE A 197 -8.65 -4.36 23.38
C ILE A 197 -9.30 -5.28 24.40
N VAL A 198 -10.60 -5.12 24.61
CA VAL A 198 -11.39 -5.88 25.57
C VAL A 198 -12.54 -6.55 24.84
N GLU A 199 -12.55 -7.88 24.83
CA GLU A 199 -13.68 -8.67 24.35
C GLU A 199 -14.85 -8.52 25.33
N THR A 200 -16.03 -8.22 24.81
CA THR A 200 -17.27 -8.10 25.58
C THR A 200 -18.31 -9.06 25.01
N ALA A 201 -19.43 -9.26 25.72
CA ALA A 201 -20.55 -10.05 25.19
C ALA A 201 -21.11 -9.47 23.89
N ASP A 202 -21.06 -8.14 23.75
CA ASP A 202 -21.67 -7.40 22.64
C ASP A 202 -20.70 -7.18 21.47
N GLY A 203 -19.38 -7.39 21.65
CA GLY A 203 -18.39 -7.08 20.62
C GLY A 203 -16.96 -6.89 21.15
N VAL A 204 -16.24 -5.97 20.50
CA VAL A 204 -14.85 -5.63 20.80
C VAL A 204 -14.77 -4.17 21.20
N LEU A 205 -14.35 -3.89 22.43
CA LEU A 205 -14.10 -2.54 22.91
C LEU A 205 -12.61 -2.20 22.78
N ILE A 206 -12.30 -1.20 21.97
CA ILE A 206 -10.98 -0.58 21.91
C ILE A 206 -10.98 0.59 22.90
N ARG A 207 -10.08 0.53 23.89
CA ARG A 207 -9.97 1.51 24.96
C ARG A 207 -8.62 2.21 24.87
N SER A 208 -8.62 3.53 24.76
CA SER A 208 -7.38 4.31 24.92
C SER A 208 -6.98 4.36 26.39
N SER A 209 -5.69 4.54 26.65
CA SER A 209 -5.21 4.96 27.97
C SER A 209 -5.69 6.37 28.36
N LEU A 210 -6.07 7.19 27.37
CA LEU A 210 -6.61 8.53 27.61
C LEU A 210 -8.04 8.42 28.16
N PRO A 211 -8.40 9.18 29.21
CA PRO A 211 -9.73 9.11 29.81
C PRO A 211 -10.85 9.31 28.78
N GLU A 212 -11.91 8.50 28.89
CA GLU A 212 -13.16 8.63 28.12
C GLU A 212 -13.04 8.44 26.60
N VAL A 213 -11.87 7.99 26.10
CA VAL A 213 -11.67 7.69 24.68
C VAL A 213 -11.74 6.18 24.46
N GLY A 214 -12.80 5.72 23.81
CA GLY A 214 -12.97 4.33 23.42
C GLY A 214 -13.99 4.15 22.31
N GLN A 215 -13.91 3.01 21.63
CA GLN A 215 -14.83 2.66 20.55
C GLN A 215 -15.22 1.18 20.68
N LEU A 216 -16.52 0.94 20.85
CA LEU A 216 -17.09 -0.41 20.76
C LEU A 216 -17.44 -0.70 19.31
N LEU A 217 -16.92 -1.79 18.77
CA LEU A 217 -17.46 -2.43 17.57
C LEU A 217 -18.31 -3.61 18.03
N LYS A 218 -19.60 -3.57 17.72
CA LYS A 218 -20.50 -4.67 18.08
C LYS A 218 -20.25 -5.89 17.20
N ASN A 219 -20.74 -7.05 17.62
CA ASN A 219 -20.71 -8.27 16.82
C ASN A 219 -21.34 -8.07 15.43
N GLU A 220 -22.45 -7.33 15.34
CA GLU A 220 -23.10 -6.97 14.06
C GLU A 220 -22.21 -6.10 13.17
N ASP A 221 -21.48 -5.13 13.75
CA ASP A 221 -20.55 -4.28 13.01
C ASP A 221 -19.40 -5.12 12.46
N ILE A 222 -18.83 -6.02 13.28
CA ILE A 222 -17.71 -6.88 12.90
C ILE A 222 -18.10 -7.79 11.74
N ASN A 223 -19.28 -8.40 11.79
CA ASN A 223 -19.75 -9.28 10.72
C ASN A 223 -19.99 -8.50 9.42
N SER A 224 -20.62 -7.33 9.49
CA SER A 224 -20.83 -6.48 8.31
C SER A 224 -19.50 -6.05 7.67
N LEU A 225 -18.52 -5.65 8.50
CA LEU A 225 -17.21 -5.23 8.00
C LEU A 225 -16.41 -6.38 7.39
N ASP A 226 -16.66 -7.62 7.81
CA ASP A 226 -16.02 -8.82 7.26
C ASP A 226 -16.51 -9.13 5.82
N ASP A 227 -17.78 -8.83 5.53
CA ASP A 227 -18.37 -8.92 4.20
C ASP A 227 -17.86 -7.81 3.24
N ASP A 228 -17.35 -6.71 3.81
CA ASP A 228 -16.83 -5.54 3.09
C ASP A 228 -15.31 -5.60 2.82
N ILE A 229 -14.67 -6.75 3.09
CA ILE A 229 -13.24 -6.93 2.89
C ILE A 229 -12.92 -7.15 1.41
N VAL A 230 -12.14 -6.23 0.86
CA VAL A 230 -11.77 -6.16 -0.55
C VAL A 230 -10.27 -5.97 -0.69
N LEU A 231 -9.74 -6.17 -1.89
CA LEU A 231 -8.37 -5.76 -2.20
C LEU A 231 -8.27 -4.22 -2.15
N SER A 232 -7.50 -3.69 -1.20
CA SER A 232 -7.17 -2.27 -1.05
C SER A 232 -5.68 -2.06 -1.26
N TYR A 233 -5.27 -0.92 -1.84
CA TYR A 233 -3.84 -0.61 -2.03
C TYR A 233 -3.22 0.04 -0.78
N ASN A 234 -4.04 0.72 0.03
CA ASN A 234 -3.65 1.48 1.23
C ASN A 234 -2.57 2.54 0.99
N ASP A 235 -2.41 2.99 -0.26
CA ASP A 235 -1.49 4.05 -0.63
C ASP A 235 -1.95 4.73 -1.92
N ILE A 236 -3.25 5.07 -2.04
CA ILE A 236 -3.81 5.74 -3.23
C ILE A 236 -3.51 7.24 -3.17
N LYS A 237 -2.26 7.58 -3.48
CA LYS A 237 -1.70 8.93 -3.43
C LYS A 237 -1.09 9.31 -4.78
N PRO A 238 -0.86 10.60 -5.06
CA PRO A 238 -0.38 11.01 -6.38
C PRO A 238 0.96 10.38 -6.79
N HIS A 239 1.82 9.98 -5.85
CA HIS A 239 3.08 9.30 -6.17
C HIS A 239 2.92 7.82 -6.55
N SER A 240 1.77 7.20 -6.22
CA SER A 240 1.43 5.82 -6.59
C SER A 240 0.55 5.76 -7.85
N ILE A 241 0.28 6.89 -8.50
CA ILE A 241 -0.56 6.96 -9.70
C ILE A 241 0.31 7.36 -10.89
N SER A 242 0.26 6.55 -11.95
CA SER A 242 0.95 6.81 -13.21
C SER A 242 -0.01 7.39 -14.24
N VAL A 243 0.41 8.48 -14.90
CA VAL A 243 -0.36 9.15 -15.96
C VAL A 243 0.46 9.33 -17.23
N HIS A 244 -0.22 9.30 -18.38
CA HIS A 244 0.36 9.60 -19.69
C HIS A 244 -0.01 11.03 -20.10
N ALA A 245 0.96 11.76 -20.67
CA ALA A 245 0.76 13.11 -21.16
C ALA A 245 0.53 13.10 -22.68
N THR A 246 -0.58 13.66 -23.13
CA THR A 246 -0.94 13.80 -24.54
C THR A 246 -1.02 15.27 -24.91
N THR A 247 -0.23 15.72 -25.89
CA THR A 247 -0.35 17.07 -26.44
C THR A 247 -1.58 17.17 -27.33
N LEU A 248 -2.50 18.07 -26.98
CA LEU A 248 -3.71 18.35 -27.73
C LEU A 248 -3.43 19.29 -28.91
N THR A 249 -4.39 19.39 -29.84
CA THR A 249 -4.28 20.22 -31.05
C THR A 249 -4.12 21.72 -30.77
N ASP A 250 -4.58 22.18 -29.61
CA ASP A 250 -4.44 23.57 -29.14
C ASP A 250 -3.09 23.83 -28.43
N GLY A 251 -2.20 22.84 -28.38
CA GLY A 251 -0.92 22.89 -27.70
C GLY A 251 -0.99 22.66 -26.19
N SER A 252 -2.18 22.48 -25.62
CA SER A 252 -2.32 22.11 -24.21
C SER A 252 -1.98 20.63 -23.98
N THR A 253 -1.72 20.26 -22.72
CA THR A 253 -1.42 18.87 -22.35
C THR A 253 -2.61 18.28 -21.60
N ALA A 254 -3.15 17.17 -22.11
CA ALA A 254 -4.09 16.31 -21.42
C ALA A 254 -3.33 15.19 -20.71
N TYR A 255 -3.92 14.68 -19.63
CA TYR A 255 -3.35 13.59 -18.85
C TYR A 255 -4.39 12.48 -18.71
N GLU A 256 -3.95 11.24 -18.91
CA GLU A 256 -4.77 10.05 -18.80
C GLU A 256 -4.18 9.10 -17.77
N LEU A 257 -5.04 8.48 -16.95
CA LEU A 257 -4.63 7.45 -16.00
C LEU A 257 -4.12 6.22 -16.76
N VAL A 258 -2.91 5.79 -16.43
CA VAL A 258 -2.30 4.57 -17.00
C VAL A 258 -2.37 3.41 -16.03
N GLY A 259 -2.14 3.68 -14.73
CA GLY A 259 -2.22 2.63 -13.73
C GLY A 259 -1.83 3.07 -12.33
N ILE A 260 -2.01 2.14 -11.40
CA ILE A 260 -1.56 2.27 -10.00
C ILE A 260 -0.23 1.52 -9.87
N ILE A 261 0.78 2.22 -9.38
CA ILE A 261 2.12 1.71 -9.07
C ILE A 261 2.31 1.69 -7.54
N HIS A 262 3.39 1.09 -7.04
CA HIS A 262 3.69 1.01 -5.60
C HIS A 262 2.59 0.31 -4.76
N SER A 263 2.51 -1.01 -4.88
CA SER A 263 1.55 -1.89 -4.20
C SER A 263 2.08 -2.51 -2.90
N ASN A 264 3.15 -1.96 -2.32
CA ASN A 264 3.80 -2.52 -1.13
C ASN A 264 2.92 -2.52 0.14
N GLN A 265 1.86 -1.69 0.17
CA GLN A 265 0.85 -1.67 1.23
C GLN A 265 -0.44 -2.39 0.87
N ALA A 266 -0.52 -2.95 -0.33
CA ALA A 266 -1.72 -3.61 -0.82
C ALA A 266 -2.03 -4.87 -0.01
N GLY A 267 -3.31 -5.18 0.12
CA GLY A 267 -3.79 -6.35 0.82
C GLY A 267 -5.30 -6.33 0.99
N PHE A 268 -5.84 -7.20 1.84
CA PHE A 268 -7.28 -7.34 2.01
C PHE A 268 -7.74 -6.63 3.27
N PHE A 269 -8.56 -5.60 3.10
CA PHE A 269 -9.05 -4.76 4.18
C PHE A 269 -10.50 -4.33 3.93
N PRO A 270 -11.27 -3.99 4.97
CA PRO A 270 -12.46 -3.18 4.78
C PRO A 270 -12.05 -1.82 4.21
N PHE A 271 -12.75 -1.28 3.19
CA PHE A 271 -12.40 0.02 2.62
C PHE A 271 -12.36 1.16 3.66
N ALA A 272 -13.18 1.05 4.71
CA ALA A 272 -13.16 1.97 5.84
C ALA A 272 -11.79 2.04 6.54
N PHE A 273 -10.98 0.98 6.50
CA PHE A 273 -9.60 1.00 7.01
C PHE A 273 -8.68 1.85 6.12
N GLU A 274 -8.74 1.69 4.79
CA GLU A 274 -7.98 2.51 3.84
C GLU A 274 -8.33 4.00 3.99
N ALA A 275 -9.63 4.32 4.09
CA ALA A 275 -10.08 5.68 4.38
C ALA A 275 -9.55 6.23 5.72
N ALA A 276 -9.49 5.38 6.75
CA ALA A 276 -8.92 5.78 8.04
C ALA A 276 -7.41 6.02 7.98
N GLN A 277 -6.67 5.22 7.20
CA GLN A 277 -5.24 5.41 6.96
C GLN A 277 -5.00 6.73 6.23
N GLU A 278 -5.74 7.02 5.17
CA GLU A 278 -5.64 8.30 4.45
C GLU A 278 -5.93 9.50 5.36
N ASP A 279 -6.92 9.40 6.26
CA ASP A 279 -7.21 10.45 7.25
C ASP A 279 -6.07 10.68 8.26
N LEU A 280 -5.35 9.61 8.63
CA LEU A 280 -4.21 9.67 9.55
C LEU A 280 -2.96 10.22 8.84
N LEU A 281 -2.75 9.81 7.59
CA LEU A 281 -1.67 10.23 6.73
C LEU A 281 -1.98 11.54 5.97
N GLY A 282 -3.12 12.18 6.23
CA GLY A 282 -3.50 13.44 5.58
C GLY A 282 -2.48 14.58 5.77
N ASN A 283 -1.60 14.49 6.79
CA ASN A 283 -0.47 15.39 6.98
C ASN A 283 0.76 15.05 6.13
N GLU A 284 0.85 13.81 5.64
CA GLU A 284 1.91 13.31 4.74
C GLU A 284 1.52 13.49 3.27
N ASN A 285 0.22 13.68 2.98
CA ASN A 285 -0.24 14.05 1.65
C ASN A 285 0.28 15.44 1.26
N LEU A 286 1.12 15.49 0.22
CA LEU A 286 1.72 16.73 -0.29
C LEU A 286 0.66 17.72 -0.81
N PHE A 287 -0.50 17.20 -1.26
CA PHE A 287 -1.55 17.98 -1.90
C PHE A 287 -2.90 17.85 -1.17
N LEU A 288 -3.26 18.89 -0.41
CA LEU A 288 -4.53 18.94 0.31
C LEU A 288 -5.74 18.84 -0.63
N ASP A 289 -5.67 19.47 -1.80
CA ASP A 289 -6.75 19.47 -2.78
C ASP A 289 -6.98 18.09 -3.41
N TRP A 290 -5.93 17.30 -3.65
CA TRP A 290 -6.05 15.88 -3.99
C TRP A 290 -6.83 15.13 -2.92
N TYR A 291 -6.38 15.21 -1.66
CA TYR A 291 -6.97 14.47 -0.56
C TYR A 291 -8.45 14.81 -0.37
N VAL A 292 -8.80 16.10 -0.36
CA VAL A 292 -10.21 16.54 -0.23
C VAL A 292 -11.05 16.01 -1.38
N LEU A 293 -10.57 16.13 -2.62
CA LEU A 293 -11.31 15.71 -3.80
C LEU A 293 -11.48 14.19 -3.86
N PHE A 294 -10.41 13.42 -3.61
CA PHE A 294 -10.45 11.97 -3.54
C PHE A 294 -11.43 11.50 -2.46
N LYS A 295 -11.35 12.04 -1.23
CA LYS A 295 -12.26 11.71 -0.14
C LYS A 295 -13.72 12.04 -0.45
N GLN A 296 -13.97 13.17 -1.11
CA GLN A 296 -15.32 13.52 -1.54
C GLN A 296 -15.87 12.51 -2.55
N LYS A 297 -15.05 12.09 -3.51
CA LYS A 297 -15.43 11.21 -4.62
C LYS A 297 -15.51 9.73 -4.22
N THR A 298 -14.86 9.32 -3.14
CA THR A 298 -14.92 7.95 -2.59
C THR A 298 -15.89 7.80 -1.41
N ARG A 299 -16.59 8.88 -1.01
CA ARG A 299 -17.51 8.85 0.13
C ARG A 299 -18.60 7.78 0.01
N ASP A 300 -19.09 7.55 -1.20
CA ASP A 300 -20.15 6.57 -1.49
C ASP A 300 -19.67 5.11 -1.44
N MET A 301 -18.35 4.90 -1.37
CA MET A 301 -17.74 3.58 -1.24
C MET A 301 -17.69 3.09 0.20
N ILE A 302 -17.95 3.96 1.18
CA ILE A 302 -18.10 3.56 2.58
C ILE A 302 -19.56 3.12 2.79
N PRO A 303 -19.81 1.84 3.15
CA PRO A 303 -21.17 1.35 3.37
C PRO A 303 -21.93 2.14 4.44
N ALA A 304 -23.22 2.36 4.21
CA ALA A 304 -24.09 2.96 5.21
C ALA A 304 -24.34 1.96 6.35
N GLY A 305 -24.33 2.42 7.61
CA GLY A 305 -24.67 1.55 8.74
C GLY A 305 -23.92 1.80 10.04
N GLY A 306 -23.00 2.77 10.10
CA GLY A 306 -22.27 3.09 11.33
C GLY A 306 -21.06 2.20 11.59
N ALA A 307 -21.02 0.97 11.07
CA ALA A 307 -19.94 0.02 11.30
C ALA A 307 -18.60 0.55 10.77
N SER A 308 -18.60 1.08 9.55
CA SER A 308 -17.42 1.71 8.94
C SER A 308 -16.95 2.94 9.70
N GLU A 309 -17.85 3.83 10.13
CA GLU A 309 -17.48 5.00 10.94
C GLU A 309 -16.90 4.60 12.31
N ARG A 310 -17.44 3.53 12.91
CA ARG A 310 -16.89 2.95 14.14
C ARG A 310 -15.50 2.35 13.90
N LEU A 311 -15.27 1.65 12.80
CA LEU A 311 -13.93 1.14 12.45
C LEU A 311 -12.94 2.28 12.22
N ILE A 312 -13.32 3.32 11.47
CA ILE A 312 -12.48 4.51 11.25
C ILE A 312 -12.10 5.13 12.60
N THR A 313 -13.09 5.33 13.48
CA THR A 313 -12.87 5.90 14.82
C THR A 313 -11.93 5.03 15.65
N ALA A 314 -12.11 3.71 15.62
CA ALA A 314 -11.25 2.76 16.30
C ALA A 314 -9.78 2.84 15.81
N VAL A 315 -9.56 2.82 14.49
CA VAL A 315 -8.22 2.94 13.89
C VAL A 315 -7.56 4.26 14.28
N GLN A 316 -8.34 5.36 14.28
CA GLN A 316 -7.85 6.66 14.71
C GLN A 316 -7.50 6.69 16.20
N ILE A 317 -8.30 6.09 17.07
CA ILE A 317 -8.00 5.97 18.50
C ILE A 317 -6.67 5.23 18.69
N ILE A 318 -6.52 4.06 18.05
CA ILE A 318 -5.31 3.23 18.16
C ILE A 318 -4.07 4.02 17.77
N THR A 319 -4.11 4.67 16.61
CA THR A 319 -2.95 5.38 16.05
C THR A 319 -2.66 6.68 16.80
N LYS A 320 -3.68 7.52 17.05
CA LYS A 320 -3.49 8.82 17.73
C LYS A 320 -3.06 8.66 19.19
N SER A 321 -3.52 7.63 19.88
CA SER A 321 -3.13 7.38 21.28
C SER A 321 -1.62 7.16 21.39
N LYS A 322 -1.03 6.40 20.44
CA LYS A 322 0.43 6.23 20.35
C LYS A 322 1.15 7.56 20.12
N CYS A 323 0.70 8.37 19.17
CA CYS A 323 1.33 9.66 18.86
C CYS A 323 1.28 10.63 20.05
N ILE A 324 0.15 10.71 20.76
CA ILE A 324 0.00 11.57 21.94
C ILE A 324 0.94 11.11 23.06
N GLN A 325 0.97 9.80 23.36
CA GLN A 325 1.87 9.27 24.38
C GLN A 325 3.36 9.52 24.04
N GLN A 326 3.74 9.41 22.77
CA GLN A 326 5.09 9.75 22.32
C GLN A 326 5.42 11.23 22.54
N LYS A 327 4.50 12.15 22.24
CA LYS A 327 4.67 13.59 22.49
C LYS A 327 4.79 13.93 23.98
N THR A 328 4.13 13.17 24.85
CA THR A 328 4.25 13.32 26.31
C THR A 328 5.49 12.65 26.91
N SER A 329 6.32 11.99 26.10
CA SER A 329 7.56 11.39 26.60
C SER A 329 8.62 12.46 26.83
N VAL A 330 9.44 12.27 27.88
CA VAL A 330 10.61 13.12 28.18
C VAL A 330 11.49 13.33 26.94
N MET A 331 11.63 12.30 26.09
CA MET A 331 12.43 12.34 24.87
C MET A 331 11.84 13.25 23.78
N ALA A 332 10.51 13.40 23.71
CA ALA A 332 9.85 14.35 22.83
C ALA A 332 9.95 15.79 23.35
N GLU A 333 9.92 15.99 24.68
CA GLU A 333 10.19 17.32 25.26
C GLU A 333 11.65 17.75 25.04
N PHE A 334 12.61 16.82 25.13
CA PHE A 334 14.01 17.10 24.76
C PHE A 334 14.16 17.53 23.29
N ARG A 335 13.47 16.89 22.34
CA ARG A 335 13.47 17.31 20.92
C ARG A 335 12.73 18.63 20.65
N ARG A 336 11.95 19.11 21.62
CA ARG A 336 11.21 20.38 21.52
C ARG A 336 12.01 21.55 22.08
N ILE A 337 12.81 21.28 23.12
CA ILE A 337 13.61 22.28 23.83
C ILE A 337 14.96 22.54 23.15
N TRP A 338 15.53 21.53 22.50
CA TRP A 338 16.85 21.56 21.85
C TRP A 338 16.73 21.37 20.35
#